data_AF-A0A7R9Q221-F1
#
_entry.id   AF-A0A7R9Q221-F1
#
_cell.length_a   1.000
_cell.length_b   1.000
_cell.length_c   1.000
_cell.angle_alpha   90.00
_cell.angle_beta   90.00
_cell.angle_gamma   90.00
#
_symmetry.space_group_name_H-M   'P 1'
#
loop_
_entity.id
_entity.type
_entity.pdbx_description
1 polymer ?
#
loop_
_entity_poly.entity_id
_entity_poly.type
_entity_poly.pdbx_seq_one_letter_code
_entity_poly.pdbx_strand_id
1 'polypeptide(L)'
;MSTTVHTVSQMADISHIDIDRTFEAWINTSLERSPDLAKKINTVYQINIRQQPNSVSTWVLDLSKGSGALYREAKNDIKCSITLDGNDLMEAINNTNHLRKLFVERKMTLKGTRVALEKLQQFWVEANNCNKNFGLITKSLDVKPVVGNRVDNFDFTSNGFKSDIIFHTLKNRMHEEKDIVRKLTGIMQFDITKDDTKSVWTIDFTKPLGDNVYRGTSLEKPVCILSMDDEDFAKMMVNKFNPQKAFMMGKMKVKGQILSIYKLFTVWVEAAFKKKRAPEVPFIEEILFKSDLIPGLKSEIMVFRLIQRFVKYPQLCEEVGGFYHFDITKDGKVVSKWKLDFTANKICGVFTRLPIESHLVSDPL
;
A
#
# COMPACT_ATOMS: atom_id res chain seq x y z
N MET A 1 19.99 -45.29 38.52
CA MET A 1 18.68 -44.59 38.54
C MET A 1 18.98 -43.12 38.78
N SER A 2 18.66 -42.12 37.98
CA SER A 2 18.01 -41.96 36.69
C SER A 2 18.60 -40.66 36.11
N THR A 3 19.00 -40.64 34.84
CA THR A 3 19.49 -39.45 34.14
C THR A 3 18.32 -38.85 33.36
N THR A 4 17.76 -37.73 33.81
CA THR A 4 16.65 -37.07 33.13
C THR A 4 17.18 -36.14 32.04
N VAL A 5 17.10 -36.61 30.79
CA VAL A 5 17.23 -35.80 29.58
C VAL A 5 15.93 -34.98 29.43
N HIS A 6 16.00 -33.67 29.61
CA HIS A 6 14.91 -32.77 29.21
C HIS A 6 15.01 -32.52 27.70
N THR A 7 14.22 -33.25 26.93
CA THR A 7 13.94 -32.93 25.53
C THR A 7 13.01 -31.71 25.50
N VAL A 8 13.59 -30.52 25.35
CA VAL A 8 12.82 -29.33 24.95
C VAL A 8 12.41 -29.54 23.50
N SER A 9 11.14 -29.88 23.32
CA SER A 9 10.46 -29.92 22.03
C SER A 9 10.71 -28.61 21.29
N GLN A 10 11.36 -28.69 20.11
CA GLN A 10 11.42 -27.62 19.12
C GLN A 10 9.99 -27.21 18.74
N MET A 11 9.46 -26.16 19.37
CA MET A 11 8.44 -25.33 18.74
C MET A 11 9.21 -24.38 17.82
N ALA A 12 9.16 -24.65 16.52
CA ALA A 12 9.58 -23.69 15.52
C ALA A 12 8.75 -22.42 15.72
N ASP A 13 9.45 -21.34 16.01
CA ASP A 13 8.93 -19.99 16.19
C ASP A 13 8.36 -19.52 14.84
N ILE A 14 7.03 -19.61 14.67
CA ILE A 14 6.34 -19.13 13.46
C ILE A 14 6.21 -17.60 13.60
N SER A 15 7.32 -16.91 13.33
CA SER A 15 7.39 -15.46 13.35
C SER A 15 6.56 -14.84 12.21
N HIS A 16 5.46 -14.18 12.59
CA HIS A 16 4.66 -13.17 11.86
C HIS A 16 4.19 -13.49 10.43
N ILE A 17 3.13 -14.29 10.31
CA ILE A 17 2.23 -14.21 9.15
C ILE A 17 1.39 -12.93 9.30
N ASP A 18 1.51 -11.99 8.35
CA ASP A 18 0.63 -10.81 8.28
C ASP A 18 -0.77 -11.26 7.79
N ILE A 19 -1.69 -11.38 8.74
CA ILE A 19 -3.06 -11.90 8.54
C ILE A 19 -3.84 -11.02 7.57
N ASP A 20 -3.75 -9.70 7.73
CA ASP A 20 -4.46 -8.73 6.90
C ASP A 20 -3.97 -8.78 5.46
N ARG A 21 -2.65 -8.83 5.29
CA ARG A 21 -2.04 -8.92 3.98
C ARG A 21 -2.35 -10.24 3.29
N THR A 22 -2.32 -11.34 4.03
CA THR A 22 -2.65 -12.66 3.47
C THR A 22 -4.11 -12.72 3.03
N PHE A 23 -5.00 -12.16 3.84
CA PHE A 23 -6.41 -12.05 3.53
C PHE A 23 -6.66 -11.19 2.27
N GLU A 24 -6.05 -10.00 2.19
CA GLU A 24 -6.15 -9.13 1.01
C GLU A 24 -5.66 -9.80 -0.26
N ALA A 25 -4.47 -10.43 -0.21
CA ALA A 25 -3.91 -11.15 -1.34
C ALA A 25 -4.79 -12.33 -1.77
N TRP A 26 -5.33 -13.09 -0.82
CA TRP A 26 -6.22 -14.22 -1.10
C TRP A 26 -7.50 -13.76 -1.81
N ILE A 27 -8.14 -12.70 -1.34
CA ILE A 27 -9.34 -12.13 -1.97
C ILE A 27 -9.03 -11.63 -3.38
N ASN A 28 -8.00 -10.80 -3.55
CA ASN A 28 -7.67 -10.20 -4.84
C ASN A 28 -7.33 -11.28 -5.88
N THR A 29 -6.51 -12.27 -5.48
CA THR A 29 -6.19 -13.43 -6.34
C THR A 29 -7.45 -14.21 -6.73
N SER A 30 -8.41 -14.38 -5.80
CA SER A 30 -9.68 -15.07 -6.08
C SER A 30 -10.50 -14.34 -7.13
N LEU A 31 -10.60 -13.01 -7.02
CA LEU A 31 -11.35 -12.16 -7.94
C LEU A 31 -10.69 -12.11 -9.33
N GLU A 32 -9.36 -12.11 -9.40
CA GLU A 32 -8.62 -12.17 -10.66
C GLU A 32 -8.81 -13.52 -11.37
N ARG A 33 -8.74 -14.63 -10.63
CA ARG A 33 -8.90 -15.98 -11.19
C ARG A 33 -10.34 -16.33 -11.53
N SER A 34 -11.30 -15.63 -10.94
CA SER A 34 -12.72 -15.80 -11.21
C SER A 34 -13.42 -14.43 -11.36
N PRO A 35 -13.25 -13.74 -12.51
CA PRO A 35 -13.79 -12.39 -12.71
C PRO A 35 -15.32 -12.29 -12.63
N ASP A 36 -16.03 -13.40 -12.85
CA ASP A 36 -17.50 -13.48 -12.75
C ASP A 36 -18.00 -13.76 -11.33
N LEU A 37 -17.11 -14.12 -10.41
CA LEU A 37 -17.46 -14.44 -9.02
C LEU A 37 -18.15 -13.26 -8.34
N ALA A 38 -17.66 -12.03 -8.56
CA ALA A 38 -18.28 -10.84 -8.00
C ALA A 38 -19.73 -10.68 -8.49
N LYS A 39 -19.96 -10.73 -9.81
CA LYS A 39 -21.31 -10.61 -10.40
C LYS A 39 -22.27 -11.69 -9.90
N LYS A 40 -21.77 -12.91 -9.70
CA LYS A 40 -22.55 -14.05 -9.19
C LYS A 40 -23.05 -13.81 -7.76
N ILE A 41 -22.19 -13.24 -6.92
CA ILE A 41 -22.51 -12.98 -5.52
C ILE A 41 -23.33 -11.68 -5.39
N ASN A 42 -22.90 -10.60 -6.04
CA ASN A 42 -23.58 -9.30 -6.11
C ASN A 42 -24.07 -8.80 -4.74
N THR A 43 -23.15 -8.67 -3.78
CA THR A 43 -23.46 -8.26 -2.40
C THR A 43 -22.25 -7.59 -1.78
N VAL A 44 -22.46 -6.71 -0.82
CA VAL A 44 -21.39 -6.02 -0.09
C VAL A 44 -21.31 -6.55 1.34
N TYR A 45 -20.11 -6.92 1.76
CA TYR A 45 -19.83 -7.51 3.07
C TYR A 45 -18.85 -6.65 3.87
N GLN A 46 -19.04 -6.61 5.19
CA GLN A 46 -18.01 -6.14 6.11
C GLN A 46 -17.36 -7.33 6.81
N ILE A 47 -16.03 -7.37 6.84
CA ILE A 47 -15.24 -8.44 7.45
C ILE A 47 -14.35 -7.80 8.49
N ASN A 48 -14.60 -8.12 9.76
CA ASN A 48 -13.82 -7.65 10.89
C ASN A 48 -12.92 -8.79 11.38
N ILE A 49 -11.62 -8.54 11.50
CA ILE A 49 -10.65 -9.55 11.92
C ILE A 49 -10.06 -9.11 13.25
N ARG A 50 -10.31 -9.90 14.31
CA ARG A 50 -9.73 -9.68 15.63
C ARG A 50 -8.30 -10.19 15.64
N GLN A 51 -7.38 -9.35 16.11
CA GLN A 51 -5.95 -9.64 16.23
C GLN A 51 -5.50 -9.27 17.65
N GLN A 52 -4.53 -10.02 18.17
CA GLN A 52 -4.03 -9.80 19.53
C GLN A 52 -3.08 -8.58 19.62
N PRO A 53 -3.06 -7.86 20.76
CA PRO A 53 -3.83 -8.12 21.97
C PRO A 53 -5.20 -7.42 22.00
N ASN A 54 -5.55 -6.54 21.05
CA ASN A 54 -6.87 -5.86 20.99
C ASN A 54 -7.12 -5.09 19.68
N SER A 55 -6.47 -5.43 18.57
CA SER A 55 -6.69 -4.75 17.29
C SER A 55 -7.81 -5.43 16.51
N VAL A 56 -8.65 -4.63 15.84
CA VAL A 56 -9.64 -5.13 14.88
C VAL A 56 -9.39 -4.46 13.55
N SER A 57 -9.14 -5.25 12.51
CA SER A 57 -9.04 -4.75 11.16
C SER A 57 -10.39 -4.91 10.46
N THR A 58 -10.89 -3.82 9.87
CA THR A 58 -12.19 -3.81 9.19
C THR A 58 -11.96 -3.70 7.69
N TRP A 59 -12.61 -4.58 6.95
CA TRP A 59 -12.57 -4.66 5.50
C TRP A 59 -13.97 -4.63 4.92
N VAL A 60 -14.11 -4.01 3.75
CA VAL A 60 -15.31 -4.06 2.91
C VAL A 60 -14.99 -4.83 1.65
N LEU A 61 -15.71 -5.92 1.46
CA LEU A 61 -15.70 -6.72 0.24
C LEU A 61 -16.94 -6.33 -0.58
N ASP A 62 -16.76 -5.47 -1.57
CA ASP A 62 -17.81 -5.04 -2.49
C ASP A 62 -17.82 -5.93 -3.73
N LEU A 63 -18.76 -6.88 -3.78
CA LEU A 63 -18.98 -7.74 -4.94
C LEU A 63 -20.14 -7.25 -5.82
N SER A 64 -20.72 -6.09 -5.52
CA SER A 64 -21.88 -5.55 -6.26
C SER A 64 -21.52 -4.81 -7.54
N LYS A 65 -20.23 -4.54 -7.76
CA LYS A 65 -19.73 -3.73 -8.88
C LYS A 65 -18.58 -4.43 -9.61
N GLY A 66 -18.63 -4.41 -10.94
CA GLY A 66 -17.52 -4.86 -11.80
C GLY A 66 -17.05 -6.28 -11.48
N SER A 67 -15.74 -6.44 -11.32
CA SER A 67 -15.07 -7.69 -10.91
C SER A 67 -14.91 -7.84 -9.39
N GLY A 68 -15.56 -6.97 -8.61
CA GLY A 68 -15.42 -6.90 -7.16
C GLY A 68 -14.19 -6.11 -6.71
N ALA A 69 -14.20 -5.67 -5.45
CA ALA A 69 -13.09 -4.98 -4.83
C ALA A 69 -13.05 -5.23 -3.31
N LEU A 70 -11.84 -5.21 -2.75
CA LEU A 70 -11.60 -5.22 -1.31
C LEU A 70 -10.96 -3.89 -0.90
N TYR A 71 -11.46 -3.25 0.14
CA TYR A 71 -10.95 -1.97 0.63
C TYR A 71 -11.30 -1.72 2.10
N ARG A 72 -10.81 -0.63 2.69
CA ARG A 72 -11.02 -0.28 4.10
C ARG A 72 -11.81 1.03 4.24
N GLU A 73 -13.14 0.94 4.20
CA GLU A 73 -14.06 2.09 4.36
C GLU A 73 -15.27 1.72 5.23
N ALA A 74 -15.92 2.72 5.84
CA ALA A 74 -17.23 2.53 6.48
C ALA A 74 -18.34 2.66 5.42
N LYS A 75 -19.35 1.78 5.44
CA LYS A 75 -20.47 1.81 4.50
C LYS A 75 -21.78 1.57 5.23
N ASN A 76 -22.79 2.40 4.97
CA ASN A 76 -24.08 2.30 5.68
C ASN A 76 -24.99 1.19 5.13
N ASP A 77 -24.78 0.73 3.90
CA ASP A 77 -25.56 -0.36 3.27
C ASP A 77 -24.83 -1.71 3.28
N ILE A 78 -24.41 -2.15 4.48
CA ILE A 78 -23.82 -3.47 4.67
C ILE A 78 -24.93 -4.50 4.86
N LYS A 79 -25.07 -5.41 3.89
CA LYS A 79 -26.08 -6.49 3.98
C LYS A 79 -25.69 -7.59 4.95
N CYS A 80 -24.38 -7.78 5.16
CA CYS A 80 -23.84 -8.78 6.06
C CYS A 80 -22.47 -8.35 6.60
N SER A 81 -22.29 -8.49 7.91
CA SER A 81 -21.02 -8.27 8.61
C SER A 81 -20.62 -9.52 9.38
N ILE A 82 -19.35 -9.87 9.31
CA ILE A 82 -18.76 -11.00 10.03
C ILE A 82 -17.63 -10.49 10.93
N THR A 83 -17.41 -11.13 12.07
CA THR A 83 -16.25 -10.88 12.93
C THR A 83 -15.68 -12.19 13.43
N LEU A 84 -14.40 -12.43 13.16
CA LEU A 84 -13.69 -13.66 13.49
C LEU A 84 -12.26 -13.37 13.97
N ASP A 85 -11.62 -14.36 14.61
CA ASP A 85 -10.20 -14.27 14.97
C ASP A 85 -9.32 -14.38 13.73
N GLY A 86 -8.17 -13.72 13.75
CA GLY A 86 -7.22 -13.76 12.65
C GLY A 86 -6.66 -15.16 12.39
N ASN A 87 -6.42 -15.97 13.42
CA ASN A 87 -5.94 -17.34 13.24
C ASN A 87 -7.02 -18.23 12.60
N ASP A 88 -8.26 -18.06 13.06
CA ASP A 88 -9.44 -18.74 12.51
C ASP A 88 -9.65 -18.36 11.03
N LEU A 89 -9.40 -17.10 10.66
CA LEU A 89 -9.42 -16.65 9.27
C LEU A 89 -8.36 -17.37 8.43
N MET A 90 -7.14 -17.52 8.95
CA MET A 90 -6.06 -18.20 8.24
C MET A 90 -6.38 -19.69 8.00
N GLU A 91 -7.06 -20.34 8.95
CA GLU A 91 -7.55 -21.71 8.73
C GLU A 91 -8.70 -21.73 7.70
N ALA A 92 -9.60 -20.74 7.73
CA ALA A 92 -10.68 -20.58 6.74
C ALA A 92 -10.21 -20.33 5.30
N ILE A 93 -9.09 -19.63 5.11
CA ILE A 93 -8.45 -19.42 3.81
C ILE A 93 -7.92 -20.74 3.23
N ASN A 94 -7.59 -21.70 4.08
CA ASN A 94 -7.02 -22.98 3.65
C ASN A 94 -8.02 -24.14 3.70
N ASN A 95 -9.21 -23.92 4.28
CA ASN A 95 -10.22 -24.95 4.47
C ASN A 95 -11.63 -24.38 4.24
N THR A 96 -12.25 -24.79 3.14
CA THR A 96 -13.61 -24.39 2.73
C THR A 96 -14.68 -24.63 3.80
N ASN A 97 -14.50 -25.63 4.66
CA ASN A 97 -15.47 -25.98 5.70
C ASN A 97 -15.23 -25.22 7.01
N HIS A 98 -14.08 -24.55 7.16
CA HIS A 98 -13.72 -23.97 8.45
C HIS A 98 -14.57 -22.73 8.79
N LEU A 99 -14.93 -21.88 7.83
CA LEU A 99 -15.91 -20.81 8.08
C LEU A 99 -17.27 -21.34 8.57
N ARG A 100 -17.75 -22.45 8.00
CA ARG A 100 -18.99 -23.10 8.42
C ARG A 100 -18.87 -23.63 9.85
N LYS A 101 -17.72 -24.22 10.19
CA LYS A 101 -17.39 -24.71 11.52
C LYS A 101 -17.39 -23.56 12.55
N LEU A 102 -16.70 -22.46 12.28
CA LEU A 102 -16.66 -21.27 13.15
C LEU A 102 -18.04 -20.70 13.44
N PHE A 103 -18.94 -20.73 12.44
CA PHE A 103 -20.33 -20.32 12.63
C PHE A 103 -21.09 -21.26 13.56
N VAL A 104 -21.02 -22.57 13.33
CA VAL A 104 -21.69 -23.58 14.17
C VAL A 104 -21.17 -23.55 15.62
N GLU A 105 -19.86 -23.36 15.79
CA GLU A 105 -19.19 -23.27 17.09
C GLU A 105 -19.35 -21.90 17.78
N ARG A 106 -20.03 -20.92 17.14
CA ARG A 106 -20.21 -19.55 17.63
C ARG A 106 -18.91 -18.78 17.91
N LYS A 107 -17.80 -19.16 17.26
CA LYS A 107 -16.50 -18.45 17.33
C LYS A 107 -16.44 -17.21 16.44
N MET A 108 -17.32 -17.14 15.44
CA MET A 108 -17.52 -15.98 14.59
C MET A 108 -18.86 -15.32 14.91
N THR A 109 -18.89 -13.98 15.05
CA THR A 109 -20.15 -13.24 15.15
C THR A 109 -20.62 -12.83 13.75
N LEU A 110 -21.91 -13.00 13.49
CA LEU A 110 -22.54 -12.65 12.21
C LEU A 110 -23.71 -11.71 12.44
N LYS A 111 -23.85 -10.70 11.59
CA LYS A 111 -25.05 -9.87 11.48
C LYS A 111 -25.41 -9.71 10.01
N GLY A 112 -26.64 -10.02 9.61
CA GLY A 112 -27.07 -9.88 8.22
C GLY A 112 -28.24 -10.79 7.86
N THR A 113 -28.65 -10.75 6.60
CA THR A 113 -29.73 -11.62 6.09
C THR A 113 -29.20 -13.04 5.83
N ARG A 114 -30.07 -14.05 6.00
CA ARG A 114 -29.75 -15.45 5.69
C ARG A 114 -29.23 -15.63 4.25
N VAL A 115 -29.83 -14.93 3.30
CA VAL A 115 -29.43 -14.96 1.87
C VAL A 115 -28.02 -14.42 1.67
N ALA A 116 -27.66 -13.31 2.33
CA ALA A 116 -26.31 -12.77 2.24
C ALA A 116 -25.27 -13.72 2.87
N LEU A 117 -25.64 -14.44 3.93
CA LEU A 117 -24.77 -15.46 4.54
C LEU A 117 -24.50 -16.64 3.63
N GLU A 118 -25.54 -17.19 3.00
CA GLU A 118 -25.43 -18.30 2.05
C GLU A 118 -24.55 -17.91 0.85
N LYS A 119 -24.72 -16.68 0.35
CA LYS A 119 -23.87 -16.10 -0.70
C LYS A 119 -22.42 -15.90 -0.27
N LEU A 120 -22.15 -15.47 0.96
CA LEU A 120 -20.77 -15.34 1.47
C LEU A 120 -20.09 -16.70 1.57
N GLN A 121 -20.81 -17.74 2.00
CA GLN A 121 -20.30 -19.10 2.02
C GLN A 121 -19.99 -19.60 0.61
N GLN A 122 -20.89 -19.34 -0.35
CA GLN A 122 -20.66 -19.65 -1.75
C GLN A 122 -19.40 -18.95 -2.30
N PHE A 123 -19.25 -17.65 -2.03
CA PHE A 123 -18.05 -16.89 -2.39
C PHE A 123 -16.80 -17.58 -1.86
N TRP A 124 -16.78 -17.94 -0.58
CA TRP A 124 -15.61 -18.52 0.07
C TRP A 124 -15.23 -19.89 -0.49
N VAL A 125 -16.23 -20.72 -0.82
CA VAL A 125 -16.02 -22.03 -1.46
C VAL A 125 -15.42 -21.86 -2.86
N GLU A 126 -15.98 -20.96 -3.66
CA GLU A 126 -15.51 -20.70 -5.03
C GLU A 126 -14.11 -20.07 -5.03
N ALA A 127 -13.87 -19.10 -4.16
CA ALA A 127 -12.56 -18.48 -3.94
C ALA A 127 -11.50 -19.53 -3.59
N ASN A 128 -11.77 -20.39 -2.60
CA ASN A 128 -10.88 -21.50 -2.24
C ASN A 128 -10.64 -22.50 -3.38
N ASN A 129 -11.66 -22.79 -4.19
CA ASN A 129 -11.51 -23.68 -5.34
C ASN A 129 -10.61 -23.09 -6.43
N CYS A 130 -10.67 -21.78 -6.67
CA CYS A 130 -9.74 -21.07 -7.56
C CYS A 130 -8.34 -20.90 -6.93
N ASN A 131 -8.25 -21.02 -5.60
CA ASN A 131 -7.03 -20.87 -4.81
C ASN A 131 -6.47 -22.18 -4.24
N LYS A 132 -6.76 -23.34 -4.85
CA LYS A 132 -6.29 -24.68 -4.39
C LYS A 132 -4.77 -24.80 -4.14
N ASN A 133 -3.97 -23.92 -4.71
CA ASN A 133 -2.51 -23.85 -4.52
C ASN A 133 -2.03 -22.59 -3.79
N PHE A 134 -2.91 -21.85 -3.12
CA PHE A 134 -2.53 -20.62 -2.40
C PHE A 134 -1.50 -20.89 -1.29
N GLY A 135 -1.66 -22.01 -0.57
CA GLY A 135 -0.68 -22.54 0.37
C GLY A 135 0.67 -22.92 -0.26
N LEU A 136 0.70 -23.30 -1.54
CA LEU A 136 1.94 -23.59 -2.29
C LEU A 136 2.56 -22.31 -2.86
N ILE A 137 1.78 -21.27 -3.14
CA ILE A 137 2.29 -19.93 -3.49
C ILE A 137 2.99 -19.32 -2.26
N THR A 138 2.39 -19.48 -1.08
CA THR A 138 2.94 -19.05 0.21
C THR A 138 4.04 -19.96 0.78
N LYS A 139 4.16 -21.22 0.31
CA LYS A 139 5.30 -22.12 0.61
C LYS A 139 6.40 -22.13 -0.46
N SER A 140 6.11 -21.82 -1.73
CA SER A 140 7.15 -21.42 -2.70
C SER A 140 7.72 -20.04 -2.39
N LEU A 141 7.09 -19.36 -1.43
CA LEU A 141 7.65 -18.23 -0.69
C LEU A 141 8.58 -18.68 0.47
N ASP A 142 8.86 -19.98 0.66
CA ASP A 142 10.18 -20.46 1.16
C ASP A 142 11.23 -20.18 0.09
N VAL A 143 11.44 -18.89 -0.11
CA VAL A 143 12.61 -18.31 -0.71
C VAL A 143 13.75 -18.75 0.21
N LYS A 144 14.53 -19.79 -0.18
CA LYS A 144 15.97 -19.82 0.16
C LYS A 144 16.43 -18.36 0.02
N PRO A 145 17.09 -17.73 1.01
CA PRO A 145 17.33 -16.29 0.99
C PRO A 145 17.94 -15.93 -0.36
N VAL A 146 17.08 -15.47 -1.27
CA VAL A 146 17.51 -14.92 -2.52
C VAL A 146 18.02 -13.60 -2.05
N VAL A 147 19.35 -13.49 -2.02
CA VAL A 147 20.04 -12.21 -2.01
C VAL A 147 19.50 -11.47 -3.23
N GLY A 148 18.43 -10.71 -3.01
CA GLY A 148 17.50 -10.23 -4.03
C GLY A 148 16.17 -9.85 -3.40
N ASN A 149 16.24 -8.78 -2.59
CA ASN A 149 15.16 -8.10 -1.89
C ASN A 149 13.86 -8.01 -2.71
N ARG A 150 12.84 -8.81 -2.33
CA ARG A 150 11.42 -8.47 -2.60
C ARG A 150 10.88 -7.76 -1.36
N VAL A 151 10.91 -6.43 -1.42
CA VAL A 151 10.58 -5.49 -0.33
C VAL A 151 9.07 -5.27 -0.29
N ASP A 152 8.38 -6.05 0.52
CA ASP A 152 7.16 -5.59 1.18
C ASP A 152 7.40 -5.30 2.67
N ASN A 153 8.67 -5.32 3.08
CA ASN A 153 9.10 -4.62 4.28
C ASN A 153 8.78 -3.14 4.11
N PHE A 154 8.38 -2.50 5.20
CA PHE A 154 8.23 -1.06 5.36
C PHE A 154 9.58 -0.30 5.22
N ASP A 155 10.37 -0.63 4.20
CA ASP A 155 11.68 -0.05 3.87
C ASP A 155 11.53 1.13 2.89
N PHE A 156 10.32 1.70 2.83
CA PHE A 156 9.95 2.79 1.92
C PHE A 156 10.64 4.12 2.23
N THR A 157 11.37 4.20 3.35
CA THR A 157 12.06 5.42 3.76
C THR A 157 13.48 5.15 4.23
N SER A 158 14.05 3.95 4.00
CA SER A 158 15.38 3.58 4.53
C SER A 158 16.44 4.67 4.33
N ASN A 159 16.40 5.33 3.18
CA ASN A 159 17.34 6.38 2.77
C ASN A 159 16.69 7.76 2.51
N GLY A 160 15.38 7.92 2.78
CA GLY A 160 14.68 9.20 2.65
C GLY A 160 14.60 9.76 1.21
N PHE A 161 14.37 8.92 0.20
CA PHE A 161 14.19 9.35 -1.19
C PHE A 161 12.77 9.90 -1.41
N LYS A 162 12.66 11.07 -2.03
CA LYS A 162 11.38 11.67 -2.44
C LYS A 162 10.70 10.84 -3.52
N SER A 163 11.48 10.22 -4.40
CA SER A 163 10.99 9.28 -5.40
C SER A 163 10.18 8.13 -4.81
N ASP A 164 10.46 7.71 -3.57
CA ASP A 164 9.68 6.65 -2.91
C ASP A 164 8.21 7.07 -2.70
N ILE A 165 7.99 8.32 -2.29
CA ILE A 165 6.65 8.91 -2.14
C ILE A 165 5.97 9.03 -3.52
N ILE A 166 6.73 9.42 -4.53
CA ILE A 166 6.24 9.59 -5.90
C ILE A 166 5.82 8.24 -6.52
N PHE A 167 6.64 7.19 -6.40
CA PHE A 167 6.28 5.86 -6.91
C PHE A 167 5.10 5.27 -6.16
N HIS A 168 4.96 5.53 -4.86
CA HIS A 168 3.75 5.15 -4.13
C HIS A 168 2.51 5.87 -4.66
N THR A 169 2.63 7.17 -4.93
CA THR A 169 1.55 7.98 -5.51
C THR A 169 1.18 7.48 -6.91
N LEU A 170 2.17 7.19 -7.75
CA LEU A 170 1.96 6.60 -9.07
C LEU A 170 1.26 5.25 -8.96
N LYS A 171 1.71 4.37 -8.06
CA LYS A 171 1.11 3.05 -7.85
C LYS A 171 -0.39 3.15 -7.55
N ASN A 172 -0.76 4.02 -6.59
CA ASN A 172 -2.16 4.22 -6.21
C ASN A 172 -2.96 4.82 -7.37
N ARG A 173 -2.40 5.81 -8.08
CA ARG A 173 -3.07 6.45 -9.22
C ARG A 173 -3.24 5.55 -10.43
N MET A 174 -2.26 4.72 -10.74
CA MET A 174 -2.35 3.76 -11.84
C MET A 174 -3.49 2.75 -11.63
N HIS A 175 -3.77 2.39 -10.38
CA HIS A 175 -4.91 1.53 -10.05
C HIS A 175 -6.27 2.20 -10.31
N GLU A 176 -6.38 3.51 -10.08
CA GLU A 176 -7.59 4.31 -10.26
C GLU A 176 -7.80 4.77 -11.72
N GLU A 177 -6.71 5.08 -12.43
CA GLU A 177 -6.70 5.69 -13.77
C GLU A 177 -6.44 4.66 -14.88
N LYS A 178 -7.30 3.63 -14.96
CA LYS A 178 -7.09 2.48 -15.86
C LYS A 178 -7.05 2.87 -17.35
N ASP A 179 -7.79 3.90 -17.76
CA ASP A 179 -7.82 4.42 -19.13
C ASP A 179 -6.47 5.06 -19.54
N ILE A 180 -5.79 5.67 -18.58
CA ILE A 180 -4.48 6.29 -18.74
C ILE A 180 -3.39 5.22 -18.81
N VAL A 181 -3.45 4.22 -17.92
CA VAL A 181 -2.43 3.16 -17.86
C VAL A 181 -2.45 2.29 -19.12
N ARG A 182 -3.61 2.04 -19.73
CA ARG A 182 -3.72 1.28 -21.00
C ARG A 182 -2.94 1.89 -22.16
N LYS A 183 -2.57 3.17 -22.09
CA LYS A 183 -1.75 3.83 -23.11
C LYS A 183 -0.27 3.47 -22.96
N LEU A 184 0.14 2.92 -21.83
CA LEU A 184 1.52 2.61 -21.48
C LEU A 184 1.75 1.10 -21.62
N THR A 185 2.95 0.72 -22.08
CA THR A 185 3.30 -0.67 -22.35
C THR A 185 4.77 -0.93 -22.00
N GLY A 186 5.11 -2.20 -21.80
CA GLY A 186 6.47 -2.65 -21.52
C GLY A 186 6.90 -2.46 -20.07
N ILE A 187 8.19 -2.66 -19.83
CA ILE A 187 8.81 -2.62 -18.51
C ILE A 187 9.80 -1.45 -18.50
N MET A 188 9.63 -0.52 -17.58
CA MET A 188 10.47 0.69 -17.45
C MET A 188 11.20 0.65 -16.11
N GLN A 189 12.51 0.80 -16.12
CA GLN A 189 13.31 0.91 -14.90
C GLN A 189 13.72 2.37 -14.66
N PHE A 190 13.79 2.74 -13.38
CA PHE A 190 14.16 4.04 -12.88
C PHE A 190 15.31 3.86 -11.88
N ASP A 191 16.47 4.36 -12.26
CA ASP A 191 17.69 4.40 -11.46
C ASP A 191 17.81 5.80 -10.86
N ILE A 192 17.26 5.98 -9.66
CA ILE A 192 17.24 7.26 -8.97
C ILE A 192 18.43 7.36 -8.01
N THR A 193 19.17 8.45 -8.09
CA THR A 193 20.36 8.68 -7.23
C THR A 193 20.10 9.80 -6.25
N LYS A 194 20.60 9.67 -5.02
CA LYS A 194 20.62 10.72 -4.01
C LYS A 194 21.91 10.56 -3.22
N ASP A 195 22.75 11.59 -3.23
CA ASP A 195 24.10 11.53 -2.67
C ASP A 195 24.85 10.30 -3.24
N ASP A 196 25.50 9.51 -2.38
CA ASP A 196 26.20 8.27 -2.76
C ASP A 196 25.28 7.03 -2.83
N THR A 197 23.97 7.22 -2.72
CA THR A 197 22.99 6.12 -2.67
C THR A 197 22.14 6.04 -3.93
N LYS A 198 21.67 4.83 -4.23
CA LYS A 198 20.83 4.54 -5.40
C LYS A 198 19.55 3.81 -4.99
N SER A 199 18.43 4.27 -5.51
CA SER A 199 17.11 3.66 -5.42
C SER A 199 16.68 3.20 -6.81
N VAL A 200 16.40 1.90 -6.95
CA VAL A 200 15.92 1.33 -8.22
C VAL A 200 14.44 1.04 -8.09
N TRP A 201 13.66 1.51 -9.05
CA TRP A 201 12.24 1.26 -9.18
C TRP A 201 11.91 0.72 -10.57
N THR A 202 10.89 -0.12 -10.66
CA THR A 202 10.38 -0.65 -11.91
C THR A 202 8.88 -0.39 -12.01
N ILE A 203 8.45 0.06 -13.19
CA ILE A 203 7.06 0.07 -13.62
C ILE A 203 6.88 -0.96 -14.75
N ASP A 204 6.08 -1.98 -14.49
CA ASP A 204 5.92 -3.16 -15.33
C ASP A 204 4.47 -3.28 -15.80
N PHE A 205 4.19 -2.74 -16.98
CA PHE A 205 2.85 -2.76 -17.57
C PHE A 205 2.44 -4.14 -18.10
N THR A 206 3.27 -5.18 -17.91
CA THR A 206 2.89 -6.57 -18.21
C THR A 206 2.23 -7.24 -17.00
N LYS A 207 2.38 -6.67 -15.80
CA LYS A 207 1.78 -7.15 -14.56
C LYS A 207 0.40 -6.53 -14.29
N PRO A 208 -0.44 -7.18 -13.47
CA PRO A 208 -1.69 -6.60 -12.98
C PRO A 208 -1.49 -5.25 -12.30
N LEU A 209 -2.50 -4.38 -12.42
CA LEU A 209 -2.51 -3.09 -11.72
C LEU A 209 -2.50 -3.32 -10.20
N GLY A 210 -1.63 -2.62 -9.49
CA GLY A 210 -1.42 -2.83 -8.05
C GLY A 210 -0.13 -3.61 -7.75
N ASP A 211 0.39 -4.37 -8.70
CA ASP A 211 1.70 -5.05 -8.60
C ASP A 211 2.69 -4.56 -9.66
N ASN A 212 2.23 -3.69 -10.55
CA ASN A 212 2.98 -3.13 -11.66
C ASN A 212 4.00 -2.06 -11.27
N VAL A 213 4.05 -1.62 -10.00
CA VAL A 213 5.07 -0.66 -9.51
C VAL A 213 5.76 -1.24 -8.30
N TYR A 214 7.07 -1.48 -8.39
CA TYR A 214 7.84 -2.16 -7.35
C TYR A 214 9.29 -1.69 -7.29
N ARG A 215 9.93 -1.88 -6.13
CA ARG A 215 11.37 -1.66 -5.97
C ARG A 215 12.18 -2.75 -6.63
N GLY A 216 13.36 -2.38 -7.14
CA GLY A 216 14.33 -3.27 -7.76
C GLY A 216 14.14 -3.40 -9.26
N THR A 217 15.03 -4.17 -9.88
CA THR A 217 15.05 -4.47 -11.31
C THR A 217 14.08 -5.60 -11.65
N SER A 218 13.43 -5.53 -12.80
CA SER A 218 12.66 -6.66 -13.33
C SER A 218 13.56 -7.84 -13.69
N LEU A 219 13.02 -9.05 -13.59
CA LEU A 219 13.66 -10.26 -14.16
C LEU A 219 13.71 -10.19 -15.69
N GLU A 220 12.73 -9.52 -16.29
CA GLU A 220 12.66 -9.31 -17.73
C GLU A 220 13.38 -8.02 -18.13
N LYS A 221 13.88 -7.99 -19.38
CA LYS A 221 14.64 -6.84 -19.87
C LYS A 221 13.73 -5.60 -19.99
N PRO A 222 14.06 -4.48 -19.32
CA PRO A 222 13.29 -3.26 -19.47
C PRO A 222 13.44 -2.68 -20.89
N VAL A 223 12.36 -2.12 -21.43
CA VAL A 223 12.37 -1.41 -22.72
C VAL A 223 13.21 -0.14 -22.65
N CYS A 224 13.29 0.46 -21.45
CA CYS A 224 14.14 1.60 -21.16
C CYS A 224 14.55 1.65 -19.68
N ILE A 225 15.69 2.28 -19.43
CA ILE A 225 16.21 2.58 -18.10
C ILE A 225 16.44 4.09 -18.04
N LEU A 226 15.69 4.78 -17.17
CA LEU A 226 15.91 6.19 -16.84
C LEU A 226 16.90 6.28 -15.69
N SER A 227 17.86 7.20 -15.76
CA SER A 227 18.72 7.57 -14.62
C SER A 227 18.63 9.06 -14.37
N MET A 228 18.40 9.44 -13.11
CA MET A 228 18.20 10.84 -12.69
C MET A 228 18.42 11.00 -11.17
N ASP A 229 18.75 12.22 -10.75
CA ASP A 229 18.75 12.63 -9.33
C ASP A 229 17.34 12.61 -8.71
N ASP A 230 17.24 12.26 -7.43
CA ASP A 230 15.98 12.13 -6.68
C ASP A 230 15.17 13.44 -6.66
N GLU A 231 15.85 14.58 -6.51
CA GLU A 231 15.17 15.87 -6.48
C GLU A 231 14.69 16.31 -7.85
N ASP A 232 15.51 16.14 -8.88
CA ASP A 232 15.10 16.44 -10.25
C ASP A 232 13.94 15.52 -10.70
N PHE A 233 13.95 14.25 -10.29
CA PHE A 233 12.86 13.30 -10.56
C PHE A 233 11.57 13.72 -9.85
N ALA A 234 11.65 14.06 -8.56
CA ALA A 234 10.51 14.55 -7.81
C ALA A 234 9.92 15.81 -8.46
N LYS A 235 10.76 16.80 -8.82
CA LYS A 235 10.32 18.04 -9.50
C LYS A 235 9.64 17.75 -10.82
N MET A 236 10.15 16.80 -11.60
CA MET A 236 9.55 16.42 -12.88
C MET A 236 8.17 15.79 -12.69
N MET A 237 8.03 14.94 -11.67
CA MET A 237 6.78 14.27 -11.36
C MET A 237 5.72 15.22 -10.76
N VAL A 238 6.13 16.32 -10.14
CA VAL A 238 5.23 17.41 -9.76
C VAL A 238 5.09 18.51 -10.83
N ASN A 239 5.54 18.24 -12.07
CA ASN A 239 5.47 19.18 -13.20
C ASN A 239 6.20 20.52 -12.98
N LYS A 240 7.23 20.54 -12.12
CA LYS A 240 8.15 21.67 -11.90
C LYS A 240 9.43 21.59 -12.70
N PHE A 241 9.71 20.46 -13.34
CA PHE A 241 10.87 20.32 -14.22
C PHE A 241 10.51 19.59 -15.51
N ASN A 242 10.83 20.20 -16.65
CA ASN A 242 10.48 19.65 -17.96
C ASN A 242 11.42 18.49 -18.34
N PRO A 243 10.90 17.30 -18.73
CA PRO A 243 11.72 16.14 -19.08
C PRO A 243 12.68 16.37 -20.26
N GLN A 244 12.26 17.08 -21.31
CA GLN A 244 13.10 17.33 -22.49
C GLN A 244 14.28 18.24 -22.12
N LYS A 245 14.02 19.29 -21.34
CA LYS A 245 15.07 20.16 -20.82
C LYS A 245 16.04 19.40 -19.92
N ALA A 246 15.53 18.53 -19.04
CA ALA A 246 16.36 17.69 -18.18
C ALA A 246 17.29 16.76 -18.99
N PHE A 247 16.79 16.18 -20.09
CA PHE A 247 17.59 15.37 -21.00
C PHE A 247 18.69 16.19 -21.69
N MET A 248 18.33 17.34 -22.26
CA MET A 248 19.29 18.23 -22.93
C MET A 248 20.40 18.73 -22.00
N MET A 249 20.08 18.93 -20.71
CA MET A 249 21.04 19.34 -19.68
C MET A 249 21.88 18.17 -19.13
N GLY A 250 21.65 16.94 -19.57
CA GLY A 250 22.33 15.74 -19.06
C GLY A 250 21.88 15.29 -17.66
N LYS A 251 20.85 15.93 -17.09
CA LYS A 251 20.23 15.59 -15.79
C LYS A 251 19.31 14.37 -15.88
N MET A 252 18.74 14.11 -17.06
CA MET A 252 18.05 12.85 -17.38
C MET A 252 18.88 12.06 -18.37
N LYS A 253 19.19 10.81 -18.05
CA LYS A 253 19.77 9.85 -19.00
C LYS A 253 18.76 8.74 -19.25
N VAL A 254 18.58 8.35 -20.51
CA VAL A 254 17.69 7.23 -20.85
C VAL A 254 18.45 6.27 -21.76
N LYS A 255 18.55 5.01 -21.33
CA LYS A 255 19.02 3.90 -22.17
C LYS A 255 17.80 3.16 -22.73
N GLY A 256 17.83 2.77 -24.00
CA GLY A 256 16.72 2.06 -24.65
C GLY A 256 15.68 2.98 -25.29
N GLN A 257 14.40 2.60 -25.25
CA GLN A 257 13.31 3.31 -25.92
C GLN A 257 12.93 4.61 -25.18
N ILE A 258 13.54 5.73 -25.60
CA ILE A 258 13.36 7.04 -24.96
C ILE A 258 11.89 7.53 -25.02
N LEU A 259 11.20 7.26 -26.14
CA LEU A 259 9.79 7.66 -26.32
C LEU A 259 8.85 7.10 -25.24
N SER A 260 9.15 5.92 -24.69
CA SER A 260 8.34 5.28 -23.65
C SER A 260 8.35 6.10 -22.35
N ILE A 261 9.51 6.64 -21.95
CA ILE A 261 9.66 7.52 -20.79
C ILE A 261 8.92 8.83 -21.01
N TYR A 262 9.08 9.48 -22.17
CA TYR A 262 8.37 10.72 -22.46
C TYR A 262 6.86 10.53 -22.48
N LYS A 263 6.39 9.40 -22.99
CA LYS A 263 4.97 9.05 -22.99
C LYS A 263 4.43 8.88 -21.57
N LEU A 264 5.16 8.19 -20.69
CA LEU A 264 4.80 8.10 -19.26
C LEU A 264 4.64 9.48 -18.63
N PHE A 265 5.63 10.36 -18.76
CA PHE A 265 5.55 11.71 -18.19
C PHE A 265 4.42 12.54 -18.80
N THR A 266 4.24 12.48 -20.11
CA THR A 266 3.16 13.22 -20.80
C THR A 266 1.80 12.79 -20.31
N VAL A 267 1.58 11.48 -20.24
CA VAL A 267 0.32 10.89 -19.78
C VAL A 267 0.07 11.20 -18.30
N TRP A 268 1.11 11.14 -17.46
CA TRP A 268 1.03 11.54 -16.05
C TRP A 268 0.67 13.02 -15.92
N VAL A 269 1.36 13.92 -16.61
CA VAL A 269 1.10 15.37 -16.52
C VAL A 269 -0.30 15.72 -17.02
N GLU A 270 -0.74 15.09 -18.12
CA GLU A 270 -2.09 15.25 -18.64
C GLU A 270 -3.14 14.80 -17.60
N ALA A 271 -2.93 13.66 -16.96
CA ALA A 271 -3.83 13.13 -15.94
C ALA A 271 -3.85 14.00 -14.68
N ALA A 272 -2.69 14.18 -14.06
CA ALA A 272 -2.53 14.82 -12.75
C ALA A 272 -2.87 16.31 -12.80
N PHE A 273 -2.36 17.04 -13.79
CA PHE A 273 -2.41 18.51 -13.80
C PHE A 273 -3.44 19.08 -14.78
N LYS A 274 -3.52 18.56 -16.01
CA LYS A 274 -4.48 19.10 -17.00
C LYS A 274 -5.90 18.65 -16.71
N LYS A 275 -6.10 17.36 -16.41
CA LYS A 275 -7.40 16.78 -16.06
C LYS A 275 -7.69 16.80 -14.56
N LYS A 276 -6.74 17.28 -13.75
CA LYS A 276 -6.87 17.38 -12.28
C LYS A 276 -7.28 16.05 -11.63
N ARG A 277 -6.81 14.93 -12.17
CA ARG A 277 -7.13 13.59 -11.66
C ARG A 277 -6.22 13.15 -10.53
N ALA A 278 -5.23 13.96 -10.14
CA ALA A 278 -4.39 13.71 -8.96
C ALA A 278 -4.43 14.88 -7.94
N PRO A 279 -5.60 15.19 -7.34
CA PRO A 279 -5.76 16.27 -6.36
C PRO A 279 -4.85 16.23 -5.13
N GLU A 280 -4.23 15.10 -4.80
CA GLU A 280 -3.26 14.98 -3.71
C GLU A 280 -1.90 15.58 -4.05
N VAL A 281 -1.53 15.67 -5.33
CA VAL A 281 -0.17 16.03 -5.75
C VAL A 281 0.26 17.40 -5.23
N PRO A 282 -0.56 18.47 -5.25
CA PRO A 282 -0.17 19.75 -4.68
C PRO A 282 0.18 19.70 -3.18
N PHE A 283 -0.54 18.88 -2.40
CA PHE A 283 -0.28 18.71 -0.97
C PHE A 283 0.98 17.87 -0.71
N ILE A 284 1.18 16.83 -1.51
CA ILE A 284 2.39 16.00 -1.48
C ILE A 284 3.62 16.86 -1.83
N GLU A 285 3.51 17.67 -2.89
CA GLU A 285 4.53 18.61 -3.34
C GLU A 285 4.92 19.57 -2.21
N GLU A 286 3.93 20.22 -1.59
CA GLU A 286 4.18 21.19 -0.53
C GLU A 286 5.05 20.60 0.59
N ILE A 287 4.79 19.36 0.99
CA ILE A 287 5.53 18.69 2.06
C ILE A 287 6.91 18.23 1.58
N LEU A 288 6.96 17.55 0.42
CA LEU A 288 8.21 17.00 -0.13
C LEU A 288 9.29 18.06 -0.37
N PHE A 289 8.90 19.29 -0.68
CA PHE A 289 9.83 20.37 -1.00
C PHE A 289 10.04 21.39 0.12
N LYS A 290 9.28 21.32 1.22
CA LYS A 290 9.51 22.15 2.42
C LYS A 290 10.52 21.54 3.39
N SER A 291 10.60 20.22 3.46
CA SER A 291 11.52 19.54 4.38
C SER A 291 11.95 18.18 3.84
N ASP A 292 13.20 17.79 4.09
CA ASP A 292 13.72 16.48 3.67
C ASP A 292 13.11 15.33 4.47
N LEU A 293 12.93 14.19 3.82
CA LEU A 293 12.39 13.00 4.48
C LEU A 293 13.41 12.43 5.47
N ILE A 294 12.93 12.01 6.64
CA ILE A 294 13.78 11.42 7.68
C ILE A 294 13.99 9.93 7.39
N PRO A 295 15.24 9.47 7.18
CA PRO A 295 15.50 8.08 6.85
C PRO A 295 15.06 7.09 7.95
N GLY A 296 14.42 6.00 7.53
CA GLY A 296 13.93 4.92 8.39
C GLY A 296 12.71 5.28 9.25
N LEU A 297 12.11 6.46 9.06
CA LEU A 297 10.96 6.88 9.84
C LEU A 297 9.65 6.53 9.12
N LYS A 298 8.83 5.67 9.73
CA LYS A 298 7.56 5.20 9.14
C LYS A 298 6.48 6.29 9.07
N SER A 299 6.54 7.31 9.93
CA SER A 299 5.57 8.41 9.93
C SER A 299 5.62 9.24 8.65
N GLU A 300 6.78 9.29 7.98
CA GLU A 300 6.97 10.00 6.71
C GLU A 300 5.95 9.54 5.67
N ILE A 301 5.92 8.25 5.36
CA ILE A 301 4.97 7.68 4.39
C ILE A 301 3.53 7.72 4.91
N MET A 302 3.32 7.65 6.23
CA MET A 302 1.99 7.70 6.84
C MET A 302 1.30 9.04 6.58
N VAL A 303 2.03 10.15 6.65
CA VAL A 303 1.50 11.49 6.33
C VAL A 303 0.97 11.53 4.90
N PHE A 304 1.73 11.06 3.92
CA PHE A 304 1.30 11.04 2.52
C PHE A 304 0.10 10.11 2.27
N ARG A 305 0.03 8.97 2.96
CA ARG A 305 -1.14 8.07 2.91
C ARG A 305 -2.38 8.71 3.51
N LEU A 306 -2.24 9.46 4.59
CA LEU A 306 -3.35 10.22 5.17
C LEU A 306 -3.85 11.28 4.19
N ILE A 307 -2.96 12.06 3.58
CA ILE A 307 -3.34 13.04 2.54
C ILE A 307 -4.12 12.36 1.42
N GLN A 308 -3.60 11.27 0.86
CA GLN A 308 -4.30 10.51 -0.18
C GLN A 308 -5.69 10.05 0.26
N ARG A 309 -5.81 9.56 1.50
CA ARG A 309 -7.08 9.11 2.06
C ARG A 309 -8.08 10.25 2.22
N PHE A 310 -7.66 11.39 2.78
CA PHE A 310 -8.56 12.52 2.96
C PHE A 310 -8.95 13.16 1.63
N VAL A 311 -8.02 13.29 0.68
CA VAL A 311 -8.35 13.74 -0.69
C VAL A 311 -9.39 12.84 -1.35
N LYS A 312 -9.30 11.52 -1.13
CA LYS A 312 -10.28 10.56 -1.63
C LYS A 312 -11.62 10.63 -0.90
N TYR A 313 -11.60 10.96 0.38
CA TYR A 313 -12.77 11.05 1.25
C TYR A 313 -12.80 12.38 2.03
N PRO A 314 -13.07 13.52 1.35
CA PRO A 314 -12.98 14.84 1.98
C PRO A 314 -13.87 15.02 3.21
N GLN A 315 -15.00 14.31 3.27
CA GLN A 315 -15.90 14.32 4.43
C GLN A 315 -15.20 13.90 5.73
N LEU A 316 -14.19 13.02 5.65
CA LEU A 316 -13.41 12.62 6.82
C LEU A 316 -12.65 13.80 7.43
N CYS A 317 -12.30 14.81 6.63
CA CYS A 317 -11.61 15.99 7.14
C CYS A 317 -12.53 16.79 8.07
N GLU A 318 -13.81 16.94 7.70
CA GLU A 318 -14.81 17.61 8.53
C GLU A 318 -15.20 16.78 9.76
N GLU A 319 -15.32 15.45 9.60
CA GLU A 319 -15.62 14.53 10.70
C GLU A 319 -14.49 14.48 11.76
N VAL A 320 -13.23 14.47 11.32
CA VAL A 320 -12.07 14.48 12.21
C VAL A 320 -11.92 15.84 12.88
N GLY A 321 -12.01 16.93 12.10
CA GLY A 321 -11.95 18.32 12.56
C GLY A 321 -10.73 18.66 13.43
N GLY A 322 -10.63 19.89 13.90
CA GLY A 322 -9.67 20.28 14.94
C GLY A 322 -8.18 20.25 14.56
N PHE A 323 -7.36 20.29 15.60
CA PHE A 323 -5.90 20.47 15.53
C PHE A 323 -5.20 19.40 16.35
N TYR A 324 -4.24 18.70 15.75
CA TYR A 324 -3.49 17.63 16.39
C TYR A 324 -2.00 17.87 16.28
N HIS A 325 -1.30 17.57 17.37
CA HIS A 325 0.16 17.58 17.43
C HIS A 325 0.66 16.16 17.65
N PHE A 326 1.62 15.74 16.85
CA PHE A 326 2.25 14.43 16.93
C PHE A 326 3.74 14.57 17.15
N ASP A 327 4.21 14.10 18.30
CA ASP A 327 5.62 13.89 18.58
C ASP A 327 5.97 12.45 18.18
N ILE A 328 6.72 12.31 17.09
CA ILE A 328 7.18 11.02 16.60
C ILE A 328 8.47 10.67 17.31
N THR A 329 8.48 9.51 17.97
CA THR A 329 9.64 9.03 18.71
C THR A 329 10.36 7.89 17.97
N LYS A 330 11.68 7.83 18.16
CA LYS A 330 12.53 6.70 17.80
C LYS A 330 13.54 6.50 18.93
N ASP A 331 13.65 5.27 19.42
CA ASP A 331 14.52 4.92 20.56
C ASP A 331 14.30 5.83 21.79
N GLY A 332 13.03 6.14 22.07
CA GLY A 332 12.61 6.97 23.20
C GLY A 332 12.84 8.49 23.04
N LYS A 333 13.39 8.94 21.91
CA LYS A 333 13.63 10.38 21.64
C LYS A 333 12.68 10.89 20.57
N VAL A 334 12.19 12.12 20.71
CA VAL A 334 11.41 12.79 19.67
C VAL A 334 12.33 13.10 18.49
N VAL A 335 12.01 12.56 17.32
CA VAL A 335 12.79 12.69 16.07
C VAL A 335 12.04 13.42 14.97
N SER A 336 10.73 13.66 15.13
CA SER A 336 9.94 14.50 14.23
C SER A 336 8.72 15.03 14.97
N LYS A 337 8.31 16.26 14.65
CA LYS A 337 7.06 16.85 15.15
C LYS A 337 6.15 17.22 14.01
N TRP A 338 4.86 16.91 14.11
CA TRP A 338 3.87 17.23 13.09
C TRP A 338 2.67 17.96 13.70
N LYS A 339 2.23 19.01 13.02
CA LYS A 339 0.93 19.65 13.22
C LYS A 339 0.01 19.25 12.09
N LEU A 340 -1.16 18.70 12.44
CA LEU A 340 -2.24 18.38 11.52
C LEU A 340 -3.42 19.28 11.86
N ASP A 341 -3.80 20.13 10.92
CA ASP A 341 -4.89 21.09 11.05
C ASP A 341 -5.99 20.76 10.04
N PHE A 342 -7.05 20.10 10.50
CA PHE A 342 -8.18 19.71 9.65
C PHE A 342 -9.21 20.84 9.50
N THR A 343 -9.00 21.99 10.16
CA THR A 343 -9.85 23.17 10.03
C THR A 343 -9.39 24.10 8.90
N ALA A 344 -8.08 24.10 8.60
CA ALA A 344 -7.49 25.00 7.61
C ALA A 344 -7.80 24.63 6.15
N ASN A 345 -8.07 23.36 5.85
CA ASN A 345 -8.41 22.91 4.51
C ASN A 345 -9.43 21.76 4.56
N LYS A 346 -10.61 21.95 3.97
CA LYS A 346 -11.71 20.96 4.01
C LYS A 346 -11.50 19.72 3.14
N ILE A 347 -10.50 19.72 2.25
CA ILE A 347 -10.22 18.57 1.37
C ILE A 347 -9.36 17.55 2.12
N CYS A 348 -8.26 17.98 2.74
CA CYS A 348 -7.39 17.05 3.44
C CYS A 348 -6.76 17.55 4.74
N GLY A 349 -7.09 18.76 5.17
CA GLY A 349 -6.36 19.45 6.22
C GLY A 349 -5.00 19.93 5.74
N VAL A 350 -4.23 20.50 6.67
CA VAL A 350 -2.87 20.97 6.44
C VAL A 350 -1.93 20.20 7.34
N PHE A 351 -0.93 19.55 6.74
CA PHE A 351 0.10 18.80 7.42
C PHE A 351 1.40 19.61 7.41
N THR A 352 1.88 19.98 8.59
CA THR A 352 3.09 20.81 8.73
C THR A 352 4.09 20.09 9.62
N ARG A 353 5.31 19.90 9.13
CA ARG A 353 6.42 19.49 9.98
C ARG A 353 6.89 20.68 10.82
N LEU A 354 6.98 20.48 12.12
CA LEU A 354 7.43 21.50 13.07
C LEU A 354 8.93 21.30 13.37
N PRO A 355 9.66 22.38 13.71
CA PRO A 355 11.02 22.27 14.22
C PRO A 355 11.04 21.46 15.53
N ILE A 356 12.11 20.70 15.72
CA ILE A 356 12.45 20.12 17.02
C ILE A 356 13.30 21.19 17.70
N GLU A 357 12.74 21.89 18.68
CA GLU A 357 13.52 22.83 19.49
C GLU A 357 14.72 22.10 20.09
N SER A 358 15.94 22.49 19.69
CA SER A 358 17.12 22.10 20.44
C SER A 358 17.04 22.82 21.77
N HIS A 359 17.13 22.09 22.88
CA HIS A 359 17.39 22.72 24.17
C HIS A 359 18.65 23.56 24.00
N LEU A 360 18.49 24.89 23.97
CA LEU A 360 19.60 25.80 24.22
C LEU A 360 20.15 25.37 25.57
N VAL A 361 21.38 24.84 25.55
CA VAL A 361 22.21 24.76 26.74
C VAL A 361 22.24 26.18 27.28
N SER A 362 21.56 26.42 28.40
CA SER A 362 21.80 27.62 29.18
C SER A 362 23.22 27.45 29.70
N ASP A 363 24.15 28.19 29.10
CA ASP A 363 25.47 28.35 29.69
C ASP A 363 25.27 28.87 31.13
N PRO A 364 25.76 28.17 32.16
CA PRO A 364 25.73 28.70 33.50
C PRO A 364 26.73 29.86 33.56
N LEU A 365 26.20 31.06 33.81
CA LEU A 365 26.96 32.26 34.16
C LEU A 365 27.78 32.08 35.45
#